data_AF-A0A3D0ZX58-F1
#
_entry.id   AF-A0A3D0ZX58-F1
#
_cell.length_a   1.000
_cell.length_b   1.000
_cell.length_c   1.000
_cell.angle_alpha   90.00
_cell.angle_beta   90.00
_cell.angle_gamma   90.00
#
_symmetry.space_group_name_H-M   'P 1'
#
loop_
_entity.id
_entity.type
_entity.pdbx_description
1 polymer ?
#
loop_
_entity_poly.entity_id
_entity_poly.type
_entity_poly.pdbx_seq_one_letter_code
_entity_poly.pdbx_strand_id
1 'polypeptide(L)'
;MEEVHRAEHPRPLLQRADWLNLNGSWLFCRDDERHGMQFGWQEQLPATAESITVPFPPNSEASGVSGVRTDTSVWYQRNFELPVNWEGRRICLRFGAIDYKCWVFINSILVGEHTGGYSPFGLDIDHALHHGTNTITVRVEDSHSWTQPRGKQAGTTRWPIDYDGIIGIWQTVWL
;
A
#
# COMPACT_ATOMS: atom_id res chain seq x y z
N MET A 1 11.28 2.41 -19.93
CA MET A 1 11.59 2.97 -18.60
C MET A 1 10.28 3.05 -17.87
N GLU A 2 10.16 2.42 -16.70
CA GLU A 2 8.94 2.46 -15.90
C GLU A 2 8.69 3.91 -15.46
N GLU A 3 7.50 4.45 -15.72
CA GLU A 3 7.17 5.84 -15.38
C GLU A 3 6.95 5.95 -13.87
N VAL A 4 7.83 6.68 -13.19
CA VAL A 4 7.74 6.87 -11.73
C VAL A 4 6.93 8.12 -11.46
N HIS A 5 5.65 7.93 -11.12
CA HIS A 5 4.79 9.03 -10.67
C HIS A 5 5.23 9.54 -9.29
N ARG A 6 5.17 10.87 -9.09
CA ARG A 6 5.61 11.55 -7.85
C ARG A 6 7.03 11.14 -7.45
N ALA A 7 7.99 11.48 -8.33
CA ALA A 7 9.39 11.12 -8.18
C ALA A 7 10.13 11.95 -7.12
N GLU A 8 9.55 13.06 -6.67
CA GLU A 8 10.10 13.91 -5.62
C GLU A 8 10.02 13.26 -4.22
N HIS A 9 10.94 13.67 -3.33
CA HIS A 9 10.89 13.20 -1.94
C HIS A 9 9.60 13.71 -1.26
N PRO A 10 8.76 12.83 -0.65
CA PRO A 10 7.43 13.22 -0.16
C PRO A 10 7.41 14.29 0.92
N ARG A 11 8.55 14.50 1.60
CA ARG A 11 8.73 15.56 2.60
C ARG A 11 9.87 16.49 2.17
N PRO A 12 9.62 17.55 1.39
CA PRO A 12 10.68 18.40 0.85
C PRO A 12 11.56 19.04 1.93
N LEU A 13 10.97 19.44 3.05
CA LEU A 13 11.69 20.07 4.17
C LEU A 13 12.52 19.08 5.01
N LEU A 14 12.31 17.76 4.84
CA LEU A 14 12.99 16.70 5.59
C LEU A 14 13.60 15.68 4.64
N GLN A 15 14.07 16.15 3.49
CA GLN A 15 14.68 15.30 2.48
C GLN A 15 15.94 14.62 3.02
N ARG A 16 16.07 13.33 2.72
CA ARG A 16 17.29 12.55 2.97
C ARG A 16 17.97 12.24 1.64
N ALA A 17 19.29 12.15 1.67
CA ALA A 17 20.08 11.79 0.49
C ALA A 17 19.84 10.32 0.10
N ASP A 18 19.87 9.45 1.10
CA ASP A 18 19.59 8.02 0.95
C ASP A 18 18.08 7.78 1.17
N TRP A 19 17.34 7.64 0.07
CA TRP A 19 15.95 7.21 0.05
C TRP A 19 15.65 6.44 -1.24
N LEU A 20 14.62 5.60 -1.23
CA LEU A 20 14.18 4.83 -2.40
C LEU A 20 12.68 5.02 -2.62
N ASN A 21 12.31 5.51 -3.79
CA ASN A 21 10.91 5.61 -4.18
C ASN A 21 10.38 4.24 -4.62
N LEU A 22 9.25 3.83 -4.06
CA LEU A 22 8.59 2.55 -4.34
C LEU A 22 7.27 2.72 -5.12
N ASN A 23 7.00 3.89 -5.68
CA ASN A 23 5.90 4.12 -6.62
C ASN A 23 6.14 3.38 -7.96
N GLY A 24 5.08 3.28 -8.76
CA GLY A 24 5.08 2.59 -10.05
C GLY A 24 4.18 1.36 -10.03
N SER A 25 4.53 0.34 -10.81
CA SER A 25 3.73 -0.87 -10.96
C SER A 25 3.85 -1.80 -9.75
N TRP A 26 2.71 -2.19 -9.18
CA TRP A 26 2.59 -3.24 -8.18
C TRP A 26 1.68 -4.33 -8.72
N LEU A 27 1.89 -5.58 -8.31
CA LEU A 27 0.86 -6.61 -8.44
C LEU A 27 -0.29 -6.30 -7.50
N PHE A 28 -1.52 -6.54 -7.95
CA PHE A 28 -2.74 -6.20 -7.25
C PHE A 28 -3.76 -7.33 -7.34
N CYS A 29 -4.41 -7.63 -6.22
CA CYS A 29 -5.49 -8.60 -6.19
C CYS A 29 -6.62 -8.13 -5.27
N ARG A 30 -7.86 -8.37 -5.71
CA ARG A 30 -9.06 -8.20 -4.89
C ARG A 30 -9.27 -9.44 -4.04
N ASP A 31 -9.64 -9.24 -2.78
CA ASP A 31 -9.89 -10.28 -1.80
C ASP A 31 -11.26 -10.05 -1.15
N ASP A 32 -12.31 -10.02 -1.98
CA ASP A 32 -13.67 -9.69 -1.56
C ASP A 32 -14.22 -10.63 -0.48
N GLU A 33 -13.72 -11.87 -0.45
CA GLU A 33 -14.08 -12.89 0.54
C GLU A 33 -13.13 -12.92 1.75
N ARG A 34 -12.05 -12.14 1.75
CA ARG A 34 -11.05 -12.05 2.82
C ARG A 34 -10.33 -13.37 3.12
N HIS A 35 -10.04 -14.16 2.09
CA HIS A 35 -9.36 -15.45 2.18
C HIS A 35 -7.85 -15.38 1.86
N GLY A 36 -7.31 -14.22 1.44
CA GLY A 36 -5.93 -14.09 0.99
C GLY A 36 -4.88 -14.62 1.98
N MET A 37 -5.06 -14.37 3.29
CA MET A 37 -4.16 -14.92 4.32
C MET A 37 -4.20 -16.45 4.39
N GLN A 38 -5.37 -17.07 4.18
CA GLN A 38 -5.52 -18.53 4.20
C GLN A 38 -4.87 -19.16 2.98
N PHE A 39 -4.82 -18.45 1.86
CA PHE A 39 -4.16 -18.86 0.62
C PHE A 39 -2.68 -18.49 0.55
N GLY A 40 -2.10 -17.90 1.60
CA GLY A 40 -0.67 -17.57 1.62
C GLY A 40 -0.29 -16.35 0.79
N TRP A 41 -1.22 -15.43 0.53
CA TRP A 41 -0.96 -14.27 -0.34
C TRP A 41 0.09 -13.30 0.21
N GLN A 42 0.41 -13.37 1.52
CA GLN A 42 1.56 -12.66 2.09
C GLN A 42 2.90 -13.08 1.47
N GLU A 43 3.00 -14.33 1.00
CA GLU A 43 4.16 -14.88 0.31
C GLU A 43 4.10 -14.59 -1.19
N GLN A 44 3.00 -14.97 -1.84
CA GLN A 44 2.87 -14.88 -3.29
C GLN A 44 1.41 -14.61 -3.66
N LEU A 45 1.18 -13.53 -4.41
CA LEU A 45 -0.14 -13.26 -4.98
C LEU A 45 -0.50 -14.29 -6.05
N PRO A 46 -1.81 -14.56 -6.26
CA PRO A 46 -2.26 -15.51 -7.25
C PRO A 46 -1.87 -15.07 -8.66
N ALA A 47 -1.77 -16.02 -9.59
CA ALA A 47 -1.43 -15.73 -10.99
C ALA A 47 -2.45 -14.83 -11.73
N THR A 48 -3.64 -14.65 -11.15
CA THR A 48 -4.68 -13.73 -11.63
C THR A 48 -4.48 -12.29 -11.17
N ALA A 49 -3.43 -12.00 -10.39
CA ALA A 49 -3.12 -10.64 -9.97
C ALA A 49 -2.89 -9.74 -11.19
N GLU A 50 -3.54 -8.58 -11.17
CA GLU A 50 -3.40 -7.54 -12.18
C GLU A 50 -2.32 -6.53 -11.77
N SER A 51 -1.98 -5.57 -12.64
CA SER A 51 -1.03 -4.50 -12.33
C SER A 51 -1.79 -3.24 -11.89
N ILE A 52 -1.34 -2.61 -10.81
CA ILE A 52 -1.83 -1.32 -10.34
C ILE A 52 -0.70 -0.30 -10.26
N THR A 53 -1.00 0.96 -10.59
CA THR A 53 -0.08 2.08 -10.45
C THR A 53 -0.21 2.76 -9.08
N VAL A 54 0.78 2.54 -8.23
CA VAL A 54 0.94 3.24 -6.94
C VAL A 54 1.63 4.59 -7.22
N PRO A 55 1.17 5.71 -6.63
CA PRO A 55 0.31 5.80 -5.44
C PRO A 55 -1.11 6.28 -5.73
N PHE A 56 -1.78 5.72 -6.73
CA PHE A 56 -3.20 6.01 -6.97
C PHE A 56 -4.08 4.95 -6.31
N PRO A 57 -5.18 5.35 -5.64
CA PRO A 57 -6.11 4.37 -5.09
C PRO A 57 -6.74 3.56 -6.23
N PRO A 58 -7.12 2.28 -6.02
CA PRO A 58 -7.75 1.42 -7.03
C PRO A 58 -9.07 1.97 -7.58
N ASN A 59 -9.68 2.92 -6.86
CA ASN A 59 -10.90 3.60 -7.24
C ASN A 59 -10.67 4.77 -8.23
N SER A 60 -9.41 5.11 -8.50
CA SER A 60 -9.03 6.15 -9.46
C SER A 60 -8.65 5.52 -10.81
N GLU A 61 -9.10 6.14 -11.91
CA GLU A 61 -8.69 5.75 -13.27
C GLU A 61 -7.16 5.76 -13.44
N ALA A 62 -6.45 6.66 -12.75
CA ALA A 62 -5.00 6.76 -12.81
C ALA A 62 -4.27 5.54 -12.25
N SER A 63 -4.95 4.69 -11.46
CA SER A 63 -4.38 3.44 -10.95
C SER A 63 -4.29 2.34 -12.01
N GLY A 64 -5.07 2.45 -13.09
CA GLY A 64 -5.16 1.45 -14.14
C GLY A 64 -6.08 0.26 -13.84
N VAL A 65 -6.59 0.14 -12.61
CA VAL A 65 -7.59 -0.86 -12.23
C VAL A 65 -8.97 -0.22 -12.04
N SER A 66 -10.03 -1.03 -12.03
CA SER A 66 -11.40 -0.54 -11.89
C SER A 66 -12.32 -1.54 -11.20
N GLY A 67 -13.51 -1.09 -10.79
CA GLY A 67 -14.53 -1.97 -10.19
C GLY A 67 -14.17 -2.49 -8.79
N VAL A 68 -13.24 -1.84 -8.10
CA VAL A 68 -12.85 -2.19 -6.73
C VAL A 68 -13.85 -1.60 -5.74
N ARG A 69 -14.46 -2.44 -4.92
CA ARG A 69 -15.32 -2.00 -3.80
C ARG A 69 -14.49 -1.34 -2.72
N THR A 70 -15.08 -0.40 -1.99
CA THR A 70 -14.39 0.27 -0.87
C THR A 70 -14.56 -0.48 0.45
N ASP A 71 -15.59 -1.32 0.59
CA ASP A 71 -15.85 -2.15 1.78
C ASP A 71 -15.30 -3.58 1.62
N THR A 72 -14.03 -3.70 1.22
CA THR A 72 -13.41 -4.98 0.87
C THR A 72 -12.00 -5.16 1.45
N SER A 73 -11.36 -6.27 1.11
CA SER A 73 -9.92 -6.48 1.28
C SER A 73 -9.24 -6.47 -0.09
N VAL A 74 -8.06 -5.87 -0.18
CA VAL A 74 -7.21 -5.85 -1.37
C VAL A 74 -5.77 -6.14 -0.97
N TRP A 75 -5.00 -6.61 -1.94
CA TRP A 75 -3.60 -6.98 -1.76
C TRP A 75 -2.72 -6.32 -2.80
N TYR A 76 -1.54 -5.91 -2.37
CA TYR A 76 -0.48 -5.34 -3.19
C TYR A 76 0.79 -6.14 -3.01
N GLN A 77 1.57 -6.35 -4.07
CA GLN A 77 2.90 -6.93 -3.96
C GLN A 77 3.88 -6.26 -4.92
N ARG A 78 5.09 -5.95 -4.45
CA ARG A 78 6.17 -5.38 -5.27
C ARG A 78 7.52 -5.87 -4.80
N ASN A 79 8.38 -6.18 -5.76
CA ASN A 79 9.79 -6.47 -5.52
C ASN A 79 10.61 -5.16 -5.58
N PHE A 80 11.65 -5.08 -4.78
CA PHE A 80 12.61 -3.98 -4.81
C PHE A 80 14.03 -4.48 -4.51
N GLU A 81 15.03 -3.81 -5.06
CA GLU A 81 16.42 -4.09 -4.74
C GLU A 81 16.86 -3.24 -3.54
N LEU A 82 17.44 -3.89 -2.52
CA LEU A 82 18.06 -3.18 -1.43
C LEU A 82 19.42 -2.62 -1.89
N PRO A 83 19.67 -1.30 -1.81
CA PRO A 83 20.97 -0.75 -2.19
C PRO A 83 22.09 -1.34 -1.32
N VAL A 84 23.17 -1.81 -1.95
CA VAL A 84 24.30 -2.48 -1.25
C VAL A 84 24.90 -1.59 -0.15
N ASN A 85 24.94 -0.27 -0.38
CA ASN A 85 25.46 0.68 0.61
C ASN A 85 24.55 0.86 1.84
N TRP A 86 23.34 0.30 1.84
CA TRP A 86 22.39 0.37 2.94
C TRP A 86 22.42 -0.84 3.88
N GLU A 87 23.22 -1.86 3.56
CA GLU A 87 23.36 -3.05 4.39
C GLU A 87 23.80 -2.71 5.83
N GLY A 88 23.20 -3.41 6.81
CA GLY A 88 23.47 -3.19 8.24
C GLY A 88 22.95 -1.85 8.80
N ARG A 89 22.28 -1.03 7.99
CA ARG A 89 21.61 0.19 8.45
C ARG A 89 20.18 -0.11 8.91
N ARG A 90 19.64 0.78 9.75
CA ARG A 90 18.22 0.80 10.07
C ARG A 90 17.43 1.30 8.86
N ILE A 91 16.58 0.45 8.29
CA ILE A 91 15.75 0.77 7.12
C ILE A 91 14.31 0.96 7.58
N CYS A 92 13.70 2.07 7.17
CA CYS A 92 12.35 2.43 7.57
C CYS A 92 11.45 2.54 6.34
N LEU A 93 10.56 1.57 6.15
CA LEU A 93 9.52 1.64 5.11
C LEU A 93 8.45 2.65 5.53
N ARG A 94 8.07 3.54 4.61
CA ARG A 94 7.13 4.62 4.85
C ARG A 94 6.02 4.61 3.82
N PHE A 95 4.82 4.89 4.32
CA PHE A 95 3.64 5.12 3.52
C PHE A 95 3.13 6.51 3.82
N GLY A 96 2.84 7.27 2.76
CA GLY A 96 2.25 8.60 2.91
C GLY A 96 0.84 8.52 3.47
N ALA A 97 0.08 7.50 3.05
CA ALA A 97 -1.27 7.16 3.50
C ALA A 97 -1.73 5.86 2.83
N ILE A 98 -2.51 5.05 3.55
CA ILE A 98 -3.24 3.89 3.05
C ILE A 98 -4.63 3.90 3.68
N ASP A 99 -5.70 3.79 2.89
CA ASP A 99 -7.07 3.72 3.40
C ASP A 99 -7.58 2.26 3.43
N TYR A 100 -7.94 1.64 4.55
CA TYR A 100 -7.95 2.18 5.91
C TYR A 100 -7.07 1.41 6.88
N LYS A 101 -7.28 0.09 7.03
CA LYS A 101 -6.48 -0.78 7.89
C LYS A 101 -5.55 -1.61 7.02
N CYS A 102 -4.26 -1.68 7.36
CA CYS A 102 -3.31 -2.46 6.59
C CYS A 102 -2.39 -3.33 7.44
N TRP A 103 -1.91 -4.40 6.82
CA TRP A 103 -0.86 -5.28 7.29
C TRP A 103 0.25 -5.29 6.25
N VAL A 104 1.48 -5.07 6.69
CA VAL A 104 2.65 -4.96 5.82
C VAL A 104 3.58 -6.12 6.09
N PHE A 105 3.98 -6.80 5.03
CA PHE A 105 4.89 -7.94 5.06
C PHE A 105 6.14 -7.64 4.23
N ILE A 106 7.29 -8.08 4.71
CA ILE A 106 8.55 -8.09 3.98
C ILE A 106 9.03 -9.53 3.93
N ASN A 107 9.22 -10.07 2.73
CA ASN A 107 9.60 -11.47 2.51
C ASN A 107 8.70 -12.42 3.33
N SER A 108 7.38 -12.15 3.27
CA SER A 108 6.33 -12.92 3.97
C SER A 108 6.27 -12.76 5.49
N ILE A 109 7.19 -12.00 6.09
CA ILE A 109 7.22 -11.70 7.53
C ILE A 109 6.40 -10.45 7.80
N LEU A 110 5.42 -10.53 8.70
CA LEU A 110 4.65 -9.35 9.14
C LEU A 110 5.57 -8.37 9.89
N VAL A 111 5.76 -7.17 9.33
CA VAL A 111 6.60 -6.12 9.91
C VAL A 111 5.79 -5.04 10.64
N GLY A 112 4.48 -4.97 10.42
CA GLY A 112 3.61 -4.07 11.16
C GLY A 112 2.20 -3.90 10.59
N GLU A 113 1.40 -3.16 11.34
CA GLU A 113 0.02 -2.80 11.00
C GLU A 113 -0.19 -1.29 11.13
N HIS A 114 -1.13 -0.76 10.38
CA HIS A 114 -1.61 0.62 10.54
C HIS A 114 -3.13 0.68 10.40
N THR A 115 -3.74 1.67 11.03
CA THR A 115 -5.18 1.94 10.96
C THR A 115 -5.36 3.44 10.88
N GLY A 116 -5.88 3.92 9.74
CA GLY A 116 -6.01 5.35 9.46
C GLY A 116 -5.76 5.69 8.00
N GLY A 117 -6.75 6.30 7.33
CA GLY A 117 -6.68 6.60 5.90
C GLY A 117 -5.85 7.81 5.48
N TYR A 118 -5.49 8.69 6.43
CA TYR A 118 -4.98 10.04 6.11
C TYR A 118 -3.66 10.42 6.78
N SER A 119 -3.11 9.54 7.61
CA SER A 119 -1.87 9.83 8.34
C SER A 119 -0.71 9.02 7.77
N PRO A 120 0.47 9.63 7.59
CA PRO A 120 1.65 8.88 7.22
C PRO A 120 2.12 8.02 8.39
N PHE A 121 2.69 6.87 8.07
CA PHE A 121 3.32 5.98 9.05
C PHE A 121 4.61 5.39 8.51
N GLY A 122 5.42 4.83 9.40
CA GLY A 122 6.65 4.13 9.02
C GLY A 122 6.92 2.94 9.93
N LEU A 123 7.58 1.94 9.36
CA LEU A 123 7.90 0.66 9.99
C LEU A 123 9.40 0.41 9.83
N ASP A 124 10.07 0.00 10.90
CA ASP A 124 11.44 -0.51 10.79
C ASP A 124 11.40 -1.93 10.24
N ILE A 125 12.16 -2.18 9.17
CA ILE A 125 12.07 -3.44 8.40
C ILE A 125 13.39 -4.19 8.29
N ASP A 126 14.47 -3.67 8.86
CA ASP A 126 15.83 -4.23 8.74
C ASP A 126 15.91 -5.70 9.19
N HIS A 127 15.11 -6.10 10.18
CA HIS A 127 15.04 -7.47 10.69
C HIS A 127 14.42 -8.49 9.71
N ALA A 128 13.72 -8.04 8.67
CA ALA A 128 13.06 -8.90 7.68
C ALA A 128 13.71 -8.84 6.29
N LEU A 129 14.72 -7.98 6.12
CA LEU A 129 15.44 -7.81 4.85
C LEU A 129 16.53 -8.87 4.66
N HIS A 130 16.81 -9.17 3.41
CA HIS A 130 18.02 -9.88 2.98
C HIS A 130 18.73 -9.14 1.85
N HIS A 131 19.93 -9.60 1.50
CA HIS A 131 20.70 -9.04 0.38
C HIS A 131 19.94 -9.18 -0.95
N GLY A 132 20.05 -8.16 -1.81
CA GLY A 132 19.46 -8.14 -3.15
C GLY A 132 17.96 -7.84 -3.16
N THR A 133 17.22 -8.62 -3.97
CA THR A 133 15.78 -8.46 -4.18
C THR A 133 15.00 -8.81 -2.93
N ASN A 134 14.10 -7.93 -2.48
CA ASN A 134 13.16 -8.19 -1.39
C ASN A 134 11.73 -7.97 -1.90
N THR A 135 10.76 -8.61 -1.27
CA THR A 135 9.34 -8.50 -1.62
C THR A 135 8.58 -7.78 -0.53
N ILE A 136 7.85 -6.73 -0.91
CA ILE A 136 6.85 -6.08 -0.05
C ILE A 136 5.48 -6.62 -0.44
N THR A 137 4.73 -7.10 0.54
CA THR A 137 3.31 -7.43 0.37
C THR A 137 2.49 -6.58 1.34
N VAL A 138 1.39 -5.99 0.87
CA VAL A 138 0.49 -5.18 1.71
C VAL A 138 -0.92 -5.69 1.55
N ARG A 139 -1.55 -6.10 2.66
CA ARG A 139 -2.99 -6.32 2.72
C ARG A 139 -3.65 -5.05 3.23
N VAL A 140 -4.73 -4.62 2.60
CA VAL A 140 -5.52 -3.47 3.01
C VAL A 140 -6.98 -3.89 3.13
N GLU A 141 -7.62 -3.52 4.23
CA GLU A 141 -9.04 -3.72 4.47
C GLU A 141 -9.72 -2.41 4.82
N ASP A 142 -10.97 -2.30 4.36
CA ASP A 142 -11.84 -1.20 4.71
C ASP A 142 -13.30 -1.70 4.87
N SER A 143 -14.17 -0.87 5.44
CA SER A 143 -15.56 -1.17 5.75
C SER A 143 -16.42 0.10 5.74
N HIS A 144 -17.72 -0.05 5.49
CA HIS A 144 -18.68 1.06 5.67
C HIS A 144 -19.20 1.20 7.10
N SER A 145 -18.51 0.60 8.09
CA SER A 145 -18.94 0.65 9.49
C SER A 145 -19.12 2.09 9.96
N TRP A 146 -20.23 2.35 10.66
CA TRP A 146 -20.49 3.66 11.28
C TRP A 146 -19.58 3.94 12.49
N THR A 147 -18.87 2.92 12.99
CA THR A 147 -17.87 3.08 14.05
C THR A 147 -16.49 3.47 13.51
N GLN A 148 -16.27 3.37 12.20
CA GLN A 148 -15.04 3.80 11.57
C GLN A 148 -15.09 5.31 11.34
N PRO A 149 -14.05 6.07 11.74
CA PRO A 149 -13.96 7.48 11.44
C PRO A 149 -13.97 7.67 9.92
N ARG A 150 -14.96 8.40 9.42
CA ARG A 150 -15.04 8.81 8.03
C ARG A 150 -15.34 10.29 7.94
N GLY A 151 -14.85 10.92 6.88
CA GLY A 151 -15.24 12.27 6.55
C GLY A 151 -16.64 12.29 5.94
N LYS A 152 -16.80 13.09 4.90
CA LYS A 152 -18.04 13.17 4.12
C LYS A 152 -18.12 12.09 3.03
N GLN A 153 -17.45 10.95 3.22
CA GLN A 153 -17.48 9.84 2.27
C GLN A 153 -18.77 9.03 2.45
N ALA A 154 -19.30 8.52 1.35
CA ALA A 154 -20.48 7.65 1.38
C ALA A 154 -20.20 6.41 2.25
N GLY A 155 -21.13 6.10 3.16
CA GLY A 155 -21.13 4.86 3.93
C GLY A 155 -22.13 3.86 3.34
N THR A 156 -23.00 3.31 4.19
CA THR A 156 -24.10 2.44 3.73
C THR A 156 -25.22 3.20 3.00
N THR A 157 -25.16 4.53 2.95
CA THR A 157 -26.09 5.41 2.21
C THR A 157 -25.28 6.47 1.45
N ARG A 158 -25.77 6.88 0.28
CA ARG A 158 -25.15 7.93 -0.55
C ARG A 158 -26.11 9.10 -0.74
N TRP A 159 -25.69 10.28 -0.31
CA TRP A 159 -26.36 11.55 -0.53
C TRP A 159 -25.63 12.38 -1.59
N PRO A 160 -26.30 13.35 -2.24
CA PRO A 160 -25.67 14.19 -3.28
C PRO A 160 -24.43 14.97 -2.81
N ILE A 161 -24.27 15.12 -1.50
CA ILE A 161 -23.19 15.87 -0.88
C ILE A 161 -21.99 15.00 -0.52
N ASP A 162 -22.11 13.67 -0.62
CA ASP A 162 -21.07 12.73 -0.20
C ASP A 162 -19.98 12.61 -1.26
N TYR A 163 -18.74 12.45 -0.79
CA TYR A 163 -17.61 12.07 -1.62
C TYR A 163 -17.58 10.56 -1.84
N ASP A 164 -17.00 10.15 -2.96
CA ASP A 164 -16.72 8.74 -3.20
C ASP A 164 -15.61 8.26 -2.23
N GLY A 165 -15.80 7.08 -1.67
CA GLY A 165 -14.79 6.43 -0.83
C GLY A 165 -13.64 5.90 -1.68
N ILE A 166 -12.52 5.63 -1.02
CA ILE A 166 -11.38 4.93 -1.62
C ILE A 166 -10.93 3.82 -0.68
N ILE A 167 -10.23 2.83 -1.20
CA ILE A 167 -9.42 1.89 -0.41
C ILE A 167 -7.99 1.94 -0.95
N GLY A 168 -7.01 1.42 -0.22
CA GLY A 168 -5.68 1.16 -0.71
C GLY A 168 -4.70 2.31 -0.57
N ILE A 169 -3.57 2.15 -1.26
CA ILE A 169 -2.45 3.09 -1.21
C ILE A 169 -2.76 4.28 -2.13
N TRP A 170 -2.87 5.49 -1.56
CA TRP A 170 -3.21 6.71 -2.32
C TRP A 170 -2.17 7.85 -2.17
N GLN A 171 -1.06 7.55 -1.50
CA GLN A 171 0.11 8.43 -1.36
C GLN A 171 1.40 7.61 -1.49
N THR A 172 2.51 8.31 -1.74
CA THR A 172 3.81 7.72 -2.06
C THR A 172 4.25 6.66 -1.04
N VAL A 173 4.94 5.62 -1.53
CA VAL A 173 5.61 4.61 -0.71
C VAL A 173 7.12 4.76 -0.91
N TRP A 174 7.89 4.72 0.17
CA TRP A 174 9.34 4.89 0.08
C TRP A 174 10.10 4.26 1.25
N LEU A 175 11.41 4.06 1.07
CA LEU A 175 12.37 3.74 2.13
C LEU A 175 13.15 5.00 2.50
#